data_AF-A0A517TVP8-F1
#
_entry.id   AF-A0A517TVP8-F1
#
_cell.length_a   1.000
_cell.length_b   1.000
_cell.length_c   1.000
_cell.angle_alpha   90.00
_cell.angle_beta   90.00
_cell.angle_gamma   90.00
#
_symmetry.space_group_name_H-M   'P 1'
#
loop_
_entity.id
_entity.type
_entity.pdbx_description
1 polymer ?
#
loop_
_entity_poly.entity_id
_entity_poly.type
_entity_poly.pdbx_seq_one_letter_code
_entity_poly.pdbx_strand_id
1 'polypeptide(L)'
;MPGMELPRRFNHPYRTLRQSGMDRDAALAEIRKAGASFFESMVAVKEVDGLTVVDSKMAVHCSPAWADEVKEQERFWDEAIAALEADPDLSP
;
A
#
# COMPACT_ATOMS: atom_id res chain seq x y z
N MET A 1 0.38 20.30 -21.36
CA MET A 1 -0.26 19.47 -20.32
C MET A 1 0.20 18.05 -20.55
N PRO A 2 1.19 17.52 -19.79
CA PRO A 2 1.56 16.12 -19.91
C PRO A 2 0.32 15.27 -19.56
N GLY A 3 0.02 14.29 -20.40
CA GLY A 3 -1.19 13.48 -20.31
C GLY A 3 -1.31 12.84 -18.95
N MET A 4 -2.46 13.03 -18.31
CA MET A 4 -2.81 12.33 -17.07
C MET A 4 -2.99 10.85 -17.44
N GLU A 5 -1.92 10.05 -17.30
CA GLU A 5 -2.03 8.60 -17.42
C GLU A 5 -3.11 8.14 -16.44
N LEU A 6 -4.13 7.46 -16.94
CA LEU A 6 -5.14 6.83 -16.10
C LEU A 6 -4.41 5.86 -15.16
N PRO A 7 -4.78 5.80 -13.86
CA PRO A 7 -4.18 4.87 -12.91
C PRO A 7 -4.20 3.45 -13.48
N ARG A 8 -3.07 2.74 -13.43
CA ARG A 8 -2.99 1.38 -13.96
C ARG A 8 -3.91 0.52 -13.09
N ARG A 9 -4.85 -0.18 -13.73
CA ARG A 9 -5.86 -0.97 -13.00
C ARG A 9 -5.31 -2.35 -12.67
N PHE A 10 -4.84 -2.51 -11.43
CA PHE A 10 -4.36 -3.81 -10.91
C PHE A 10 -5.47 -4.70 -10.33
N ASN A 11 -6.73 -4.25 -10.35
CA ASN A 11 -7.88 -5.03 -9.90
C ASN A 11 -8.08 -6.32 -10.72
N HIS A 12 -7.91 -6.27 -12.04
CA HIS A 12 -8.02 -7.46 -12.90
C HIS A 12 -6.91 -8.48 -12.63
N PRO A 13 -5.61 -8.15 -12.67
CA PRO A 13 -4.57 -9.13 -12.39
C PRO A 13 -4.69 -9.69 -10.96
N TYR A 14 -4.99 -8.84 -9.96
CA TYR A 14 -5.24 -9.30 -8.60
C TYR A 14 -6.43 -10.28 -8.52
N ARG A 15 -7.55 -9.98 -9.19
CA ARG A 15 -8.71 -10.88 -9.26
C ARG A 15 -8.35 -12.23 -9.86
N THR A 16 -7.59 -12.24 -10.96
CA THR A 16 -7.16 -13.48 -11.62
C THR A 16 -6.32 -14.34 -10.69
N LEU A 17 -5.38 -13.75 -9.95
CA LEU A 17 -4.56 -14.46 -8.97
C LEU A 17 -5.42 -15.01 -7.82
N ARG A 18 -6.35 -14.22 -7.28
CA ARG A 18 -7.26 -14.67 -6.20
C ARG A 18 -8.16 -15.82 -6.67
N GLN A 19 -8.67 -15.77 -7.89
CA GLN A 19 -9.50 -16.82 -8.48
C GLN A 19 -8.72 -18.11 -8.80
N SER A 20 -7.39 -18.03 -8.98
CA SER A 20 -6.54 -19.21 -9.11
C SER A 20 -6.24 -19.89 -7.77
N GLY A 21 -6.81 -19.39 -6.66
CA GLY A 21 -6.59 -19.91 -5.32
C GLY A 21 -5.36 -19.33 -4.61
N MET A 22 -4.69 -18.34 -5.20
CA MET A 22 -3.58 -17.65 -4.55
C MET A 22 -4.08 -16.89 -3.32
N ASP A 23 -3.38 -16.99 -2.20
CA ASP A 23 -3.67 -16.17 -1.02
C ASP A 23 -3.42 -14.68 -1.29
N ARG A 24 -3.93 -13.83 -0.40
CA ARG A 24 -3.88 -12.37 -0.56
C ARG A 24 -2.45 -11.84 -0.62
N ASP A 25 -1.57 -12.31 0.27
CA ASP A 25 -0.22 -11.77 0.40
C ASP A 25 0.64 -12.15 -0.81
N ALA A 26 0.50 -13.38 -1.29
CA ALA A 26 1.13 -13.81 -2.54
C ALA A 26 0.60 -12.99 -3.74
N ALA A 27 -0.71 -12.77 -3.82
CA ALA A 27 -1.30 -11.97 -4.90
C ALA A 27 -0.85 -10.50 -4.85
N LEU A 28 -0.72 -9.91 -3.65
CA LEU A 28 -0.18 -8.58 -3.43
C LEU A 28 1.29 -8.48 -3.85
N ALA A 29 2.11 -9.48 -3.52
CA ALA A 29 3.50 -9.52 -3.93
C ALA A 29 3.64 -9.56 -5.46
N GLU A 30 2.81 -10.32 -6.16
CA GLU A 30 2.85 -10.40 -7.63
C GLU A 30 2.44 -9.08 -8.30
N ILE A 31 1.36 -8.44 -7.85
CA ILE A 31 0.98 -7.13 -8.45
C ILE A 31 1.99 -6.04 -8.10
N ARG A 32 2.63 -6.09 -6.92
CA ARG A 32 3.70 -5.15 -6.56
C ARG A 32 4.94 -5.35 -7.44
N LYS A 33 5.35 -6.59 -7.70
CA LYS A 33 6.42 -6.89 -8.66
C LYS A 33 6.09 -6.37 -10.07
N ALA A 34 4.80 -6.39 -10.44
CA ALA A 34 4.31 -5.81 -11.69
C ALA A 34 4.21 -4.27 -11.67
N GLY A 35 4.60 -3.62 -10.58
CA GLY A 35 4.68 -2.17 -10.43
C GLY A 35 3.43 -1.52 -9.83
N ALA A 36 2.54 -2.28 -9.19
CA ALA A 36 1.43 -1.69 -8.45
C ALA A 36 1.96 -0.87 -7.28
N SER A 37 1.47 0.37 -7.15
CA SER A 37 1.67 1.19 -5.96
C SER A 37 0.85 0.69 -4.76
N PHE A 38 1.15 1.22 -3.57
CA PHE A 38 0.40 0.90 -2.34
C PHE A 38 -1.09 1.21 -2.52
N PHE A 39 -1.38 2.38 -3.10
CA PHE A 39 -2.76 2.82 -3.36
C PHE A 39 -3.47 1.94 -4.38
N GLU A 40 -2.82 1.59 -5.50
CA GLU A 40 -3.42 0.68 -6.49
C GLU A 40 -3.67 -0.72 -5.92
N SER A 41 -2.77 -1.20 -5.05
CA SER A 41 -2.94 -2.46 -4.31
C SER A 41 -4.13 -2.40 -3.35
N MET A 42 -4.29 -1.29 -2.64
CA MET A 42 -5.43 -1.06 -1.75
C MET A 42 -6.75 -1.03 -2.53
N VAL A 43 -6.79 -0.36 -3.69
CA VAL A 43 -7.97 -0.34 -4.58
C VAL A 43 -8.28 -1.75 -5.09
N ALA A 44 -7.27 -2.51 -5.51
CA ALA A 44 -7.45 -3.88 -5.98
C ALA A 44 -8.03 -4.80 -4.90
N VAL A 45 -7.47 -4.76 -3.68
CA VAL A 45 -7.97 -5.52 -2.52
C VAL A 45 -9.41 -5.14 -2.20
N LYS A 46 -9.71 -3.84 -2.12
CA LYS A 46 -11.05 -3.32 -1.82
C LYS A 46 -12.10 -3.85 -2.79
N GLU A 47 -11.82 -3.76 -4.09
CA GLU A 47 -12.77 -4.13 -5.14
C GLU A 47 -12.93 -5.64 -5.28
N VAL A 48 -11.87 -6.42 -5.07
CA VAL A 48 -11.89 -7.87 -5.32
C VAL A 48 -12.30 -8.65 -4.07
N ASP A 49 -11.78 -8.27 -2.90
CA ASP A 49 -12.09 -8.95 -1.63
C ASP A 49 -13.32 -8.35 -0.93
N GLY A 50 -13.91 -7.28 -1.49
CA GLY A 50 -15.15 -6.67 -0.97
C GLY A 50 -14.98 -5.96 0.38
N LEU A 51 -13.76 -5.51 0.69
CA LEU A 51 -13.42 -4.90 1.96
C LEU A 51 -13.78 -3.40 2.01
N THR A 52 -13.84 -2.85 3.22
CA THR A 52 -13.90 -1.39 3.41
C THR A 52 -12.56 -0.75 3.02
N VAL A 53 -12.53 0.58 2.88
CA VAL A 53 -11.26 1.30 2.61
C VAL A 53 -10.26 1.07 3.74
N VAL A 54 -10.72 1.12 5.00
CA VAL A 54 -9.86 0.92 6.18
C VAL A 54 -9.30 -0.50 6.19
N ASP A 55 -10.16 -1.50 6.02
CA ASP A 55 -9.72 -2.90 6.01
C ASP A 55 -8.78 -3.20 4.85
N SER A 56 -8.98 -2.57 3.70
CA SER A 56 -8.10 -2.71 2.54
C SER A 56 -6.74 -2.08 2.80
N LYS A 57 -6.71 -0.88 3.42
CA LYS A 57 -5.44 -0.25 3.83
C LYS A 57 -4.70 -1.16 4.80
N MET A 58 -5.39 -1.67 5.82
CA MET A 58 -4.78 -2.56 6.82
C MET A 58 -4.29 -3.85 6.19
N ALA A 59 -5.04 -4.44 5.26
CA ALA A 59 -4.63 -5.65 4.57
C ALA A 59 -3.35 -5.46 3.74
N VAL A 60 -3.19 -4.31 3.07
CA VAL A 60 -1.96 -4.01 2.31
C VAL A 60 -0.81 -3.63 3.23
N HIS A 61 -1.08 -2.78 4.23
CA HIS A 61 -0.07 -2.32 5.20
C HIS A 61 0.54 -3.45 6.02
N CYS A 62 -0.29 -4.40 6.47
CA CYS A 62 0.18 -5.55 7.23
C CYS A 62 0.71 -6.69 6.35
N SER A 63 0.67 -6.55 5.02
CA SER A 63 1.18 -7.58 4.12
C SER A 63 2.71 -7.60 4.15
N PRO A 64 3.35 -8.78 4.27
CA PRO A 64 4.81 -8.91 4.09
C PRO A 64 5.29 -8.36 2.74
N ALA A 65 4.39 -8.33 1.75
CA ALA A 65 4.66 -7.76 0.44
C ALA A 65 4.94 -6.25 0.46
N TRP A 66 4.71 -5.53 1.55
CA TRP A 66 4.94 -4.08 1.68
C TRP A 66 5.81 -3.70 2.91
N ALA A 67 6.41 -4.68 3.57
CA ALA A 67 7.11 -4.48 4.84
C ALA A 67 8.32 -3.52 4.75
N ASP A 68 8.98 -3.45 3.60
CA ASP A 68 10.09 -2.54 3.32
C ASP A 68 9.63 -1.07 3.21
N GLU A 69 8.53 -0.81 2.50
CA GLU A 69 7.97 0.55 2.40
C GLU A 69 7.40 1.02 3.74
N VAL A 70 6.76 0.12 4.50
CA VAL A 70 6.29 0.42 5.86
C VAL A 70 7.47 0.76 6.76
N LYS A 71 8.55 -0.02 6.74
CA LYS A 71 9.75 0.25 7.54
C LYS A 71 10.38 1.60 7.19
N GLU A 72 10.42 1.96 5.91
CA GLU A 72 10.93 3.26 5.48
C GLU A 72 10.03 4.42 5.95
N GLN A 73 8.70 4.24 5.87
CA GLN A 73 7.74 5.21 6.35
C GLN A 73 7.82 5.39 7.88
N GLU A 74 7.95 4.30 8.64
CA GLU A 74 8.14 4.34 10.09
C GLU A 74 9.43 5.08 10.45
N ARG A 75 10.55 4.78 9.79
CA ARG A 75 11.82 5.49 10.00
C ARG A 75 11.67 7.00 9.75
N PHE A 76 10.99 7.39 8.67
CA PHE A 76 10.74 8.81 8.39
C PHE A 76 9.95 9.49 9.51
N TRP A 77 8.91 8.82 10.04
CA TRP A 77 8.13 9.38 11.15
C TRP A 77 8.91 9.45 12.45
N ASP A 78 9.73 8.43 12.76
CA ASP A 78 10.61 8.44 13.93
C ASP A 78 11.60 9.63 13.86
N GLU A 79 12.19 9.88 12.69
CA GLU A 79 13.08 11.03 12.46
C GLU A 79 12.34 12.36 12.60
N ALA A 80 11.13 12.47 12.05
CA ALA A 80 10.31 13.68 12.14
C ALA A 80 9.88 13.99 13.58
N ILE A 81 9.47 12.97 14.34
CA ILE A 81 9.09 13.10 15.75
C ILE A 81 10.31 13.52 16.58
N ALA A 82 11.46 12.87 16.38
CA ALA A 82 12.69 13.23 17.09
C ALA A 82 13.13 14.68 16.81
N ALA A 83 12.95 15.15 15.57
CA ALA A 83 13.23 16.54 15.21
C ALA A 83 12.30 17.54 15.90
N LEU A 84 11.00 17.21 16.02
CA LEU A 84 10.03 18.04 16.75
C LEU A 84 10.31 18.07 18.25
N GLU A 85 10.71 16.94 18.84
CA GLU A 85 11.06 16.87 20.27
C GLU A 85 12.37 17.60 20.61
N ALA A 86 13.30 17.67 19.66
CA ALA A 86 14.59 18.36 19.84
C ALA A 86 14.49 19.90 19.75
N ASP A 87 13.38 20.44 19.22
CA ASP A 87 13.14 21.88 19.09
C ASP A 87 11.87 22.29 19.88
N PRO A 88 12.03 22.79 21.13
CA PRO A 88 10.90 23.13 21.98
C PRO A 88 10.04 24.30 21.46
N ASP A 89 10.51 25.07 20.46
CA ASP A 89 9.74 26.14 19.81
C ASP A 89 8.85 25.62 18.65
N LEU A 90 8.96 24.34 18.27
CA LEU A 90 8.09 23.66 17.29
C LEU A 90 7.02 22.77 17.93
N SER A 91 6.95 22.73 19.26
CA SER A 91 5.84 22.10 19.98
C SER A 91 4.58 22.97 19.85
N PRO A 92 3.45 22.45 19.35
CA PRO A 92 2.21 23.24 19.23
C PRO A 92 1.65 23.71 20.58
#